data_AF-A0A2V6HXC7-F1
#
_entry.id   AF-A0A2V6HXC7-F1
#
_cell.length_a   1.000
_cell.length_b   1.000
_cell.length_c   1.000
_cell.angle_alpha   90.00
_cell.angle_beta   90.00
_cell.angle_gamma   90.00
#
_symmetry.space_group_name_H-M   'P 1'
#
loop_
_entity.id
_entity.type
_entity.pdbx_description
1 polymer ?
#
loop_
_entity_poly.entity_id
_entity_poly.type
_entity_poly.pdbx_seq_one_letter_code
_entity_poly.pdbx_strand_id
1 'polypeptide(L)'
;RPPGNARDDWEILRDLLQALGGSNGIYTIEDVFRQMSAEIPELAGLTLNKIGDLGVNVTKEDESPRPPIDPEAKDIEKAEESRPAGR
;
A
#
# COMPACT_ATOMS: atom_id res chain seq x y z
N ARG A 1 -6.02 7.78 -13.72
CA ARG A 1 -7.13 6.83 -13.50
C ARG A 1 -6.57 5.43 -13.66
N PRO A 2 -6.83 4.51 -12.74
CA PRO A 2 -6.34 3.15 -12.90
C PRO A 2 -6.92 2.53 -14.18
N PRO A 3 -6.21 1.59 -14.81
CA PRO A 3 -6.66 0.99 -16.06
C PRO A 3 -7.97 0.21 -15.85
N GLY A 4 -8.90 0.33 -16.80
CA GLY A 4 -10.16 -0.42 -16.79
C GLY A 4 -11.19 0.09 -15.77
N ASN A 5 -11.86 -0.84 -15.08
CA ASN A 5 -12.90 -0.58 -14.08
C ASN A 5 -12.39 -0.84 -12.65
N ALA A 6 -11.09 -0.62 -12.42
CA ALA A 6 -10.49 -0.72 -11.10
C ALA A 6 -11.06 0.35 -10.18
N ARG A 7 -11.48 -0.09 -8.99
CA ARG A 7 -12.10 0.72 -7.93
C ARG A 7 -11.32 0.48 -6.65
N ASP A 8 -11.42 1.41 -5.70
CA ASP A 8 -10.83 1.18 -4.39
C ASP A 8 -11.60 0.07 -3.66
N ASP A 9 -10.93 -0.70 -2.80
CA ASP A 9 -11.55 -1.83 -2.10
C ASP A 9 -12.79 -1.42 -1.29
N TRP A 10 -12.76 -0.22 -0.68
CA TRP A 10 -13.90 0.30 0.09
C TRP A 10 -15.13 0.57 -0.78
N GLU A 11 -14.94 0.98 -2.04
CA GLU A 11 -16.05 1.20 -2.99
C GLU A 11 -16.67 -0.13 -3.38
N ILE A 12 -15.85 -1.16 -3.58
CA ILE A 12 -16.32 -2.51 -3.88
C ILE A 12 -17.19 -3.03 -2.74
N LEU A 13 -16.73 -2.91 -1.50
CA LEU A 13 -17.47 -3.35 -0.32
C LEU A 13 -18.77 -2.54 -0.13
N ARG A 14 -18.72 -1.21 -0.30
CA ARG A 14 -19.91 -0.35 -0.23
C ARG A 14 -20.96 -0.78 -1.26
N ASP A 15 -20.55 -0.96 -2.51
CA ASP A 15 -21.45 -1.29 -3.62
C ASP A 15 -22.09 -2.67 -3.41
N LEU A 16 -21.31 -3.65 -2.91
CA LEU A 16 -21.83 -4.96 -2.53
C LEU A 16 -22.86 -4.85 -1.39
N LEU A 17 -22.54 -4.08 -0.36
CA LEU A 17 -23.41 -3.89 0.80
C LEU A 17 -24.72 -3.19 0.38
N GLN A 18 -24.64 -2.25 -0.56
CA GLN A 18 -25.81 -1.57 -1.12
C GLN A 18 -26.69 -2.51 -1.95
N ALA A 19 -26.07 -3.37 -2.75
CA ALA A 19 -26.77 -4.37 -3.55
C ALA A 19 -27.49 -5.42 -2.68
N LEU A 20 -26.96 -5.72 -1.49
CA LEU A 20 -27.51 -6.74 -0.57
C LEU A 20 -28.55 -6.17 0.41
N GLY A 21 -28.34 -4.95 0.92
CA GLY A 21 -29.11 -4.41 2.07
C GLY A 21 -29.91 -3.14 1.79
N GLY A 22 -29.82 -2.56 0.59
CA GLY A 22 -30.40 -1.24 0.29
C GLY A 22 -29.47 -0.09 0.66
N SER A 23 -30.02 1.14 0.72
CA SER A 23 -29.25 2.40 0.76
C SER A 23 -28.15 2.43 1.84
N ASN A 24 -26.90 2.65 1.40
CA ASN A 24 -25.79 3.02 2.27
C ASN A 24 -25.51 4.50 2.09
N GLY A 25 -25.53 5.28 3.18
CA GLY A 25 -25.28 6.72 3.18
C GLY A 25 -23.81 7.11 3.04
N ILE A 26 -22.97 6.24 2.49
CA ILE A 26 -21.52 6.40 2.38
C ILE A 26 -21.20 6.72 0.92
N TYR A 27 -20.78 7.94 0.62
CA TYR A 27 -20.49 8.36 -0.76
C TYR A 27 -19.02 8.67 -0.98
N THR A 28 -18.29 8.92 0.10
CA THR A 28 -16.89 9.34 0.10
C THR A 28 -16.07 8.51 1.07
N ILE A 29 -14.75 8.48 0.87
CA ILE A 29 -13.82 7.85 1.81
C ILE A 29 -13.87 8.54 3.19
N GLU A 30 -14.18 9.84 3.22
CA GLU A 30 -14.41 10.60 4.44
C GLU A 30 -15.62 10.09 5.24
N ASP A 31 -16.68 9.63 4.57
CA ASP A 31 -17.85 9.05 5.25
C ASP A 31 -17.49 7.72 5.92
N VAL A 32 -16.69 6.88 5.23
CA VAL A 32 -16.15 5.63 5.79
C VAL A 32 -15.32 5.93 7.03
N PHE A 33 -14.38 6.86 6.92
CA PHE A 33 -13.50 7.23 8.04
C PHE A 33 -14.30 7.83 9.20
N ARG A 34 -15.33 8.63 8.92
CA ARG A 34 -16.19 9.19 9.96
C ARG A 34 -16.93 8.10 10.73
N GLN A 35 -17.47 7.10 10.04
CA GLN A 35 -18.09 5.96 10.70
C GLN A 35 -17.07 5.22 11.58
N MET A 36 -15.87 4.96 11.07
CA MET A 36 -14.79 4.34 11.86
C MET A 36 -14.44 5.17 13.10
N SER A 37 -14.35 6.50 12.97
CA SER A 37 -14.02 7.41 14.08
C SER A 37 -15.08 7.46 15.18
N ALA A 38 -16.33 7.11 14.86
CA ALA A 38 -17.41 7.03 15.82
C ALA A 38 -17.37 5.72 16.63
N GLU A 39 -16.83 4.65 16.04
CA GLU A 39 -16.77 3.31 16.64
C GLU A 39 -15.44 3.03 17.34
N ILE A 40 -14.34 3.65 16.88
CA ILE A 40 -12.97 3.41 17.37
C ILE A 40 -12.53 4.59 18.24
N PRO A 41 -12.37 4.42 19.57
CA PRO A 41 -12.02 5.50 20.50
C PRO A 41 -10.73 6.24 20.15
N GLU A 42 -9.73 5.53 19.65
CA GLU A 42 -8.42 6.06 19.25
C GLU A 42 -8.51 7.01 18.05
N LEU A 43 -9.57 6.88 17.25
CA LEU A 43 -9.83 7.74 16.10
C LEU A 43 -10.81 8.88 16.41
N ALA A 44 -11.31 8.97 17.63
CA ALA A 44 -12.32 9.94 18.01
C ALA A 44 -11.83 11.39 17.79
N GLY A 45 -12.61 12.18 17.04
CA GLY A 45 -12.28 13.57 16.73
C GLY A 45 -11.11 13.76 15.75
N LEU A 46 -10.69 12.68 15.07
CA LEU A 46 -9.81 12.73 13.91
C LEU A 46 -10.62 12.80 12.61
N THR A 47 -9.99 13.33 11.57
CA THR A 47 -10.44 13.29 10.19
C THR A 47 -9.25 12.93 9.31
N LEU A 48 -9.48 12.42 8.10
CA LEU A 48 -8.39 12.10 7.15
C LEU A 48 -7.46 13.30 6.93
N ASN A 49 -8.02 14.52 6.81
CA ASN A 49 -7.22 15.75 6.70
C ASN A 49 -6.35 16.00 7.94
N LYS A 50 -6.92 15.86 9.13
CA LYS A 50 -6.21 16.11 10.40
C LYS A 50 -5.10 15.10 10.66
N ILE A 51 -5.23 13.86 10.18
CA ILE A 51 -4.15 12.87 10.22
C ILE A 51 -2.98 13.29 9.33
N GLY A 52 -3.27 13.83 8.13
CA GLY A 52 -2.25 14.38 7.23
C GLY A 52 -1.41 15.47 7.89
N ASP A 53 -2.03 16.36 8.66
CA ASP A 53 -1.36 17.44 9.39
C ASP A 53 -0.45 16.94 10.53
N LEU A 54 -0.78 15.80 11.13
CA LEU A 54 0.02 15.16 12.19
C LEU A 54 1.07 14.18 11.64
N GLY A 55 1.09 13.95 10.32
CA GLY A 55 1.97 12.98 9.68
C GLY A 55 3.45 13.37 9.77
N VAL A 56 4.32 12.37 9.92
CA VAL A 56 5.78 12.55 9.82
C VAL A 56 6.20 12.26 8.38
N ASN A 57 6.93 13.18 7.75
CA ASN A 57 7.47 12.99 6.41
C ASN A 57 8.68 12.04 6.45
N VAL A 58 8.57 10.89 5.77
CA VAL A 58 9.57 9.80 5.78
C VAL A 58 10.48 9.82 4.54
N THR A 59 10.59 10.92 3.80
CA THR A 59 11.46 10.99 2.59
C THR A 59 12.97 11.00 2.87
N LYS A 60 13.42 10.67 4.08
CA LYS A 60 14.84 10.42 4.31
C LYS A 60 15.13 9.00 3.88
N GLU A 61 15.78 8.88 2.73
CA GLU A 61 16.55 7.72 2.30
C GLU A 61 17.63 7.44 3.36
N ASP A 62 17.29 6.75 4.45
CA ASP A 62 18.27 5.90 5.10
C ASP A 62 18.46 4.75 4.10
N GLU A 63 19.51 4.88 3.27
CA GLU A 63 19.97 3.82 2.39
C GLU A 63 19.86 2.50 3.15
N SER A 64 18.96 1.62 2.69
CA SER A 64 18.99 0.25 3.18
C SER A 64 20.43 -0.24 2.98
N PRO A 65 21.09 -0.77 4.03
CA PRO A 65 22.47 -1.19 3.92
C PRO A 65 22.58 -2.10 2.70
N ARG A 66 23.50 -1.77 1.78
CA ARG A 66 23.75 -2.62 0.62
C ARG A 66 23.93 -4.05 1.12
N PRO A 67 23.20 -5.03 0.55
CA PRO A 67 23.35 -6.43 0.96
C PRO A 67 24.84 -6.78 0.99
N PRO A 68 25.32 -7.51 2.02
CA PRO A 68 26.68 -7.99 2.03
C PRO A 68 26.95 -8.68 0.70
N ILE A 69 27.98 -8.23 -0.02
CA ILE A 69 28.46 -8.96 -1.20
C ILE A 69 28.99 -10.27 -0.65
N ASP A 70 28.19 -11.32 -0.76
CA ASP A 70 28.64 -12.67 -0.45
C ASP A 70 29.84 -12.96 -1.37
N PRO A 71 31.03 -13.30 -0.83
CA PRO A 71 32.15 -13.71 -1.66
C PRO A 71 31.80 -14.85 -2.62
N GLU A 72 30.81 -15.69 -2.31
CA GLU A 72 30.34 -16.73 -3.23
C GLU A 72 29.71 -16.16 -4.50
N ALA A 73 29.10 -14.97 -4.47
CA ALA A 73 28.52 -14.36 -5.68
C ALA A 73 29.57 -14.04 -6.75
N LYS A 74 30.81 -13.72 -6.33
CA LYS A 74 31.92 -13.48 -7.27
C LYS A 74 32.40 -14.77 -7.95
N ASP A 75 32.25 -15.90 -7.26
CA ASP A 75 32.65 -17.21 -7.81
C ASP A 75 31.65 -17.69 -8.86
N ILE A 76 30.37 -17.32 -8.75
CA ILE A 76 29.32 -17.62 -9.73
C ILE A 76 29.54 -16.83 -11.03
N GLU A 77 29.83 -15.52 -10.93
CA GLU A 77 30.11 -14.65 -12.09
C GLU A 77 31.37 -15.10 -12.84
N LYS A 78 32.43 -15.48 -12.11
CA LYS A 78 33.67 -15.99 -12.70
C LYS A 78 33.50 -17.38 -13.36
N ALA A 79 32.62 -18.21 -12.81
CA ALA A 79 32.29 -19.52 -13.37
C ALA A 79 31.43 -19.41 -14.65
N GLU A 80 30.56 -18.40 -14.75
CA GLU A 80 29.79 -18.13 -15.98
C GLU A 80 30.65 -17.56 -17.12
N GLU A 81 31.61 -16.68 -16.82
CA GLU A 81 32.51 -16.11 -17.83
C GLU A 81 33.49 -17.16 -18.41
N SER A 82 33.77 -18.21 -17.65
CA SER A 82 34.64 -19.32 -18.07
C SER A 82 33.89 -20.47 -18.76
N ARG A 83 32.55 -20.39 -18.92
CA ARG A 83 31.78 -21.42 -19.63
C ARG A 83 32.04 -21.32 -21.14
N PRO A 84 32.59 -22.36 -21.80
CA PRO A 84 32.82 -22.32 -23.24
C PRO A 84 31.49 -22.30 -24.00
N ALA A 85 31.40 -21.40 -24.98
CA ALA A 85 30.25 -21.28 -25.87
C ALA A 85 30.17 -22.49 -26.81
N GLY A 86 29.30 -23.44 -26.46
CA GLY A 86 28.58 -24.33 -27.37
C GLY A 86 29.35 -25.43 -28.08
N ARG A 87 28.83 -26.66 -27.95
CA ARG A 87 28.41 -27.45 -29.11
C ARG A 87 27.14 -28.22 -28.80
#